data_AF-A0A1J4JRY1-F1
#
_entry.id   AF-A0A1J4JRY1-F1
#
_cell.length_a   1.000
_cell.length_b   1.000
_cell.length_c   1.000
_cell.angle_alpha   90.00
_cell.angle_beta   90.00
_cell.angle_gamma   90.00
#
_symmetry.space_group_name_H-M   'P 1'
#
loop_
_entity.id
_entity.type
_entity.pdbx_description
1 polymer ?
#
loop_
_entity_poly.entity_id
_entity_poly.type
_entity_poly.pdbx_seq_one_letter_code
_entity_poly.pdbx_strand_id
1 'polypeptide(L)'
;MSEQPQQFEQPQQQLQQGIGQEGTKPTINFRDKIVIHQQELEMKFESALLKTKPYVLYRWIFFFVLFFLFLVKMIAYGRYYTIAYIAGLYIVNSLILFLSPKLDPEIYGNDVLPTLGDSDYKPFVRKLPEFLFWQRITGAALLAHFCSFFKVFDPPVYGKILLLYFIVVFVISFNQRIMHMIRNNYVPFTLGKNKAKKNNE
;
A
#
# COMPACT_ATOMS: atom_id res chain seq x y z
N MET A 1 -1.60 -47.12 48.43
CA MET A 1 -2.53 -46.33 49.26
C MET A 1 -1.68 -45.22 49.84
N SER A 2 -1.74 -43.98 49.40
CA SER A 2 -2.74 -43.27 48.62
C SER A 2 -2.16 -41.87 48.31
N GLU A 3 -2.35 -41.42 47.07
CA GLU A 3 -2.58 -40.03 46.65
C GLU A 3 -1.52 -38.94 46.94
N GLN A 4 -0.92 -38.42 45.85
CA GLN A 4 -0.80 -36.97 45.68
C GLN A 4 -2.22 -36.37 45.67
N PRO A 5 -2.46 -35.23 46.32
CA PRO A 5 -2.87 -34.07 45.52
C PRO A 5 -2.49 -32.72 46.17
N GLN A 6 -2.06 -31.73 45.36
CA GLN A 6 -2.40 -30.30 45.52
C GLN A 6 -1.73 -29.48 44.41
N GLN A 7 -2.18 -29.71 43.18
CA GLN A 7 -2.41 -28.63 42.24
C GLN A 7 -3.94 -28.51 42.10
N PHE A 8 -4.47 -27.33 41.78
CA PHE A 8 -5.90 -26.98 41.63
C PHE A 8 -6.58 -26.18 42.76
N GLU A 9 -5.87 -25.27 43.43
CA GLU A 9 -6.54 -24.12 44.08
C GLU A 9 -6.00 -22.82 43.48
N GLN A 10 -6.91 -21.91 43.09
CA GLN A 10 -6.73 -20.62 42.43
C GLN A 10 -6.80 -20.62 40.88
N PRO A 11 -8.01 -20.82 40.35
CA PRO A 11 -8.60 -19.76 39.52
C PRO A 11 -10.02 -19.33 39.92
N GLN A 12 -10.64 -19.98 40.91
CA GLN A 12 -12.07 -19.74 41.24
C GLN A 12 -12.32 -18.51 42.14
N GLN A 13 -11.32 -18.00 42.86
CA GLN A 13 -11.50 -16.78 43.67
C GLN A 13 -11.54 -15.48 42.87
N GLN A 14 -11.08 -15.47 41.62
CA GLN A 14 -11.21 -14.29 40.74
C GLN A 14 -12.54 -14.22 39.99
N LEU A 15 -13.30 -15.32 39.91
CA LEU A 15 -14.61 -15.35 39.25
C LEU A 15 -15.77 -14.91 40.16
N GLN A 16 -15.57 -14.90 41.49
CA GLN A 16 -16.62 -14.56 42.45
C GLN A 16 -16.64 -13.08 42.88
N GLN A 17 -15.63 -12.27 42.54
CA GLN A 17 -15.57 -10.84 42.91
C GLN A 17 -16.16 -9.87 41.87
N GLY A 18 -16.77 -10.38 40.79
CA GLY A 18 -17.37 -9.55 39.72
C GLY A 18 -18.90 -9.58 39.65
N ILE A 19 -19.59 -10.24 40.58
CA ILE A 19 -21.05 -10.40 40.54
C ILE A 19 -21.69 -9.40 41.52
N GLY A 20 -21.83 -8.16 41.07
CA GLY A 20 -22.38 -7.10 41.91
C GLY A 20 -22.52 -5.75 41.21
N GLN A 21 -23.05 -5.71 39.98
CA GLN A 21 -23.73 -4.54 39.45
C GLN A 21 -24.93 -4.98 38.59
N GLU A 22 -26.13 -4.77 39.13
CA GLU A 22 -27.39 -4.88 38.41
C GLU A 22 -27.44 -3.90 37.22
N GLY A 23 -27.92 -4.40 36.09
CA GLY A 23 -28.89 -3.70 35.25
C GLY A 23 -28.57 -2.27 34.81
N THR A 24 -27.57 -2.08 33.95
CA THR A 24 -27.60 -0.96 33.01
C THR A 24 -27.44 -1.53 31.60
N LYS A 25 -28.52 -1.53 30.82
CA LYS A 25 -28.44 -1.76 29.37
C LYS A 25 -27.32 -0.85 28.86
N PRO A 26 -26.33 -1.32 28.07
CA PRO A 26 -25.34 -0.42 27.53
C PRO A 26 -26.10 0.63 26.72
N THR A 27 -26.21 1.85 27.24
CA THR A 27 -26.71 2.98 26.48
C THR A 27 -25.63 3.22 25.44
N ILE A 28 -25.78 2.60 24.27
CA ILE A 28 -24.87 2.76 23.15
C ILE A 28 -24.85 4.26 22.86
N ASN A 29 -23.74 4.93 23.18
CA ASN A 29 -23.62 6.34 22.92
C ASN A 29 -23.65 6.56 21.40
N PHE A 30 -24.15 7.70 20.95
CA PHE A 30 -24.18 8.02 19.52
C PHE A 30 -22.79 7.91 18.87
N ARG A 31 -21.73 8.22 19.63
CA ARG A 31 -20.33 8.03 19.23
C ARG A 31 -19.99 6.55 19.01
N ASP A 32 -20.38 5.67 19.92
CA ASP A 32 -20.14 4.23 19.82
C ASP A 32 -20.87 3.66 18.59
N LYS A 33 -22.08 4.15 18.29
CA LYS A 33 -22.84 3.77 17.10
C LYS A 33 -22.17 4.20 15.80
N ILE A 34 -21.57 5.40 15.76
CA ILE A 34 -20.79 5.87 14.61
C ILE A 34 -19.55 4.98 14.42
N VAL A 35 -18.83 4.67 15.49
CA VAL A 35 -17.62 3.84 15.44
C VAL A 35 -17.96 2.43 14.97
N ILE A 36 -19.04 1.83 15.48
CA ILE A 36 -19.50 0.50 15.03
C ILE A 36 -19.88 0.52 13.56
N HIS A 37 -20.62 1.52 13.07
CA HIS A 37 -20.94 1.62 11.65
C HIS A 37 -19.70 1.87 10.76
N GLN A 38 -18.73 2.64 11.25
CA GLN A 38 -17.43 2.79 10.57
C GLN A 38 -16.70 1.45 10.49
N GLN A 39 -16.64 0.69 11.58
CA GLN A 39 -16.03 -0.64 11.61
C GLN A 39 -16.78 -1.64 10.72
N GLU A 40 -18.11 -1.62 10.69
CA GLU A 40 -18.91 -2.46 9.77
C GLU A 40 -18.67 -2.11 8.30
N LEU A 41 -18.53 -0.82 7.98
CA LEU A 41 -18.21 -0.35 6.64
C LEU A 41 -16.78 -0.76 6.25
N GLU A 42 -15.82 -0.64 7.15
CA GLU A 42 -14.45 -1.11 6.95
C GLU A 42 -14.41 -2.63 6.74
N MET A 43 -15.11 -3.42 7.56
CA MET A 43 -15.17 -4.87 7.40
C MET A 43 -15.83 -5.30 6.09
N LYS A 44 -16.90 -4.61 5.65
CA LYS A 44 -17.55 -4.85 4.36
C LYS A 44 -16.68 -4.41 3.20
N PHE A 45 -15.98 -3.29 3.34
CA PHE A 45 -15.02 -2.79 2.36
C PHE A 45 -13.88 -3.79 2.22
N GLU A 46 -13.25 -4.23 3.31
CA GLU A 46 -12.21 -5.27 3.32
C GLU A 46 -12.70 -6.59 2.72
N SER A 47 -13.93 -7.00 3.02
CA SER A 47 -14.56 -8.20 2.43
C SER A 47 -14.80 -8.06 0.92
N ALA A 48 -15.26 -6.89 0.47
CA ALA A 48 -15.44 -6.58 -0.95
C ALA A 48 -14.09 -6.46 -1.69
N LEU A 49 -13.08 -5.89 -1.02
CA LEU A 49 -11.70 -5.82 -1.51
C LEU A 49 -11.14 -7.22 -1.69
N LEU A 50 -11.32 -8.12 -0.72
CA LEU A 50 -10.90 -9.52 -0.82
C LEU A 50 -11.54 -10.23 -2.01
N LYS A 51 -12.81 -9.93 -2.34
CA LYS A 51 -13.53 -10.53 -3.47
C LYS A 51 -13.04 -10.06 -4.85
N THR A 52 -12.45 -8.86 -4.92
CA THR A 52 -11.88 -8.28 -6.17
C THR A 52 -10.38 -8.53 -6.31
N LYS A 53 -9.72 -9.12 -5.30
CA LYS A 53 -8.30 -9.51 -5.35
C LYS A 53 -7.91 -10.50 -6.46
N PRO A 54 -8.72 -11.50 -6.88
CA PRO A 54 -8.25 -12.49 -7.85
C PRO A 54 -8.21 -11.98 -9.30
N TYR A 55 -8.96 -10.92 -9.64
CA TYR A 55 -9.05 -10.40 -11.01
C TYR A 55 -7.97 -9.37 -11.34
N VAL A 56 -6.71 -9.74 -11.14
CA VAL A 56 -5.55 -8.86 -11.38
C VAL A 56 -5.53 -8.37 -12.83
N LEU A 57 -5.70 -9.27 -13.80
CA LEU A 57 -5.64 -8.96 -15.24
C LEU A 57 -6.68 -7.91 -15.67
N TYR A 58 -7.94 -8.10 -15.29
CA TYR A 58 -9.03 -7.19 -15.67
C TYR A 58 -8.84 -5.77 -15.14
N ARG A 59 -8.29 -5.63 -13.93
CA ARG A 59 -7.94 -4.33 -13.35
C ARG A 59 -6.89 -3.61 -14.17
N TRP A 60 -5.81 -4.30 -14.53
CA TRP A 60 -4.74 -3.72 -15.34
C TRP A 60 -5.21 -3.39 -16.75
N ILE A 61 -6.00 -4.26 -17.38
CA ILE A 61 -6.63 -3.99 -18.68
C ILE A 61 -7.48 -2.71 -18.60
N PHE A 62 -8.34 -2.59 -17.58
CA PHE A 62 -9.16 -1.39 -17.37
C PHE A 62 -8.31 -0.11 -17.27
N PHE A 63 -7.23 -0.15 -16.48
CA PHE A 63 -6.31 0.98 -16.36
C PHE A 63 -5.65 1.33 -17.71
N PHE A 64 -5.14 0.33 -18.44
CA PHE A 64 -4.49 0.57 -19.74
C PHE A 64 -5.46 1.11 -20.78
N VAL A 65 -6.70 0.60 -20.83
CA VAL A 65 -7.75 1.13 -21.70
C VAL A 65 -8.03 2.59 -21.37
N LEU A 66 -8.19 2.91 -20.08
CA LEU A 66 -8.46 4.28 -19.64
C LEU A 66 -7.30 5.24 -19.92
N PHE A 67 -6.06 4.78 -19.70
CA PHE A 67 -4.84 5.52 -20.02
C PHE A 67 -4.72 5.76 -21.53
N PHE A 68 -4.95 4.74 -22.34
CA PHE A 68 -4.87 4.83 -23.80
C PHE A 68 -5.94 5.78 -24.36
N LEU A 69 -7.17 5.69 -23.86
CA LEU A 69 -8.26 6.63 -24.23
C LEU A 69 -7.88 8.08 -23.90
N PHE A 70 -7.29 8.32 -22.73
CA PHE A 70 -6.80 9.64 -22.36
C PHE A 70 -5.67 10.12 -23.29
N LEU A 71 -4.76 9.24 -23.66
CA LEU A 71 -3.61 9.55 -24.52
C LEU A 71 -4.05 9.87 -25.96
N VAL A 72 -4.97 9.08 -26.52
CA VAL A 72 -5.60 9.33 -27.82
C VAL A 72 -6.33 10.67 -27.80
N LYS A 73 -7.12 10.94 -26.75
CA LYS A 73 -7.80 12.23 -26.56
C LYS A 73 -6.79 13.38 -26.55
N MET A 74 -5.73 13.27 -25.77
CA MET A 74 -4.70 14.31 -25.65
C MET A 74 -4.04 14.62 -27.01
N ILE A 75 -3.69 13.59 -27.79
CA ILE A 75 -3.07 13.77 -29.12
C ILE A 75 -4.07 14.39 -30.11
N ALA A 76 -5.33 13.93 -30.12
CA ALA A 76 -6.34 14.40 -31.07
C ALA A 76 -6.72 15.87 -30.84
N TYR A 77 -6.86 16.29 -29.58
CA TYR A 77 -7.22 17.68 -29.26
C TYR A 77 -6.01 18.61 -29.12
N GLY A 78 -4.80 18.07 -28.96
CA GLY A 78 -3.57 18.85 -28.79
C GLY A 78 -3.57 19.76 -27.57
N ARG A 79 -4.33 19.41 -26.52
CA ARG A 79 -4.61 20.22 -25.33
C ARG A 79 -4.53 19.37 -24.06
N TYR A 80 -4.54 20.01 -22.89
CA TYR A 80 -4.52 19.38 -21.56
C TYR A 80 -3.17 18.76 -21.14
N TYR A 81 -2.05 19.27 -21.66
CA TYR A 81 -0.70 18.80 -21.31
C TYR A 81 -0.40 18.98 -19.81
N THR A 82 -0.89 20.05 -19.20
CA THR A 82 -0.71 20.33 -17.76
C THR A 82 -1.37 19.27 -16.88
N ILE A 83 -2.59 18.86 -17.21
CA ILE A 83 -3.31 17.82 -16.47
C ILE A 83 -2.59 16.47 -16.62
N ALA A 84 -2.18 16.14 -17.85
CA ALA A 84 -1.41 14.94 -18.13
C ALA A 84 -0.08 14.92 -17.34
N TYR A 85 0.59 16.06 -17.22
CA TYR A 85 1.81 16.21 -16.44
C TYR A 85 1.59 16.01 -14.94
N ILE A 86 0.59 16.66 -14.34
CA ILE A 86 0.28 16.50 -12.92
C ILE A 86 -0.10 15.04 -12.62
N ALA A 87 -0.96 14.44 -13.46
CA ALA A 87 -1.34 13.04 -13.33
C ALA A 87 -0.12 12.12 -13.50
N GLY A 88 0.74 12.39 -14.47
CA GLY A 88 1.99 11.68 -14.70
C GLY A 88 2.92 11.74 -13.49
N LEU A 89 3.17 12.93 -12.94
CA LEU A 89 3.97 13.12 -11.73
C LEU A 89 3.42 12.33 -10.55
N TYR A 90 2.09 12.33 -10.37
CA TYR A 90 1.45 11.54 -9.33
C TYR A 90 1.64 10.03 -9.52
N ILE A 91 1.55 9.54 -10.77
CA ILE A 91 1.81 8.13 -11.10
C ILE A 91 3.28 7.79 -10.82
N VAL A 92 4.22 8.64 -11.21
CA VAL A 92 5.66 8.47 -10.93
C VAL A 92 5.92 8.42 -9.43
N ASN A 93 5.33 9.34 -8.66
CA ASN A 93 5.42 9.30 -7.21
C ASN A 93 4.86 7.99 -6.63
N SER A 94 3.72 7.53 -7.14
CA SER A 94 3.13 6.25 -6.74
C SER A 94 4.03 5.05 -7.08
N LEU A 95 4.73 5.09 -8.22
CA LEU A 95 5.72 4.08 -8.62
C LEU A 95 6.95 4.08 -7.69
N ILE A 96 7.43 5.25 -7.29
CA ILE A 96 8.52 5.38 -6.31
C ILE A 96 8.11 4.78 -4.97
N LEU A 97 6.89 5.07 -4.50
CA LEU A 97 6.34 4.48 -3.27
C LEU A 97 6.17 2.96 -3.40
N PHE A 98 5.87 2.45 -4.60
CA PHE A 98 5.81 1.02 -4.85
C PHE A 98 7.19 0.36 -4.79
N LEU A 99 8.22 1.04 -5.29
CA LEU A 99 9.61 0.57 -5.29
C LEU A 99 10.36 0.84 -3.98
N SER A 100 9.84 1.67 -3.09
CA SER A 100 10.50 1.93 -1.81
C SER A 100 10.22 0.80 -0.80
N PRO A 101 11.23 0.28 -0.08
CA PRO A 101 11.06 -0.79 0.90
C PRO A 101 10.36 -0.26 2.16
N LYS A 102 9.49 -1.05 2.81
CA LYS A 102 8.77 -0.61 4.04
C LYS A 102 9.70 -0.27 5.20
N LEU A 103 10.81 -1.00 5.33
CA LEU A 103 11.76 -0.85 6.42
C LEU A 103 13.05 -0.21 5.88
N ASP A 104 13.07 1.12 5.85
CA ASP A 104 14.30 1.88 5.60
C ASP A 104 15.15 1.94 6.89
N PRO A 105 16.41 1.44 6.90
CA PRO A 105 17.28 1.45 8.07
C PRO A 105 17.65 2.87 8.52
N GLU A 106 17.61 3.86 7.61
CA GLU A 106 17.81 5.28 7.94
C GLU A 106 16.72 5.86 8.86
N ILE A 107 15.48 5.34 8.79
CA ILE A 107 14.33 5.85 9.56
C ILE A 107 14.15 5.07 10.86
N TYR A 108 14.41 3.77 10.79
CA TYR A 108 14.08 2.83 11.85
C TYR A 108 15.29 2.48 12.74
N GLY A 109 16.52 2.82 12.33
CA GLY A 109 17.74 2.44 13.03
C GLY A 109 18.08 0.96 12.82
N ASN A 110 19.35 0.59 13.03
CA ASN A 110 19.80 -0.80 12.89
C ASN A 110 19.21 -1.75 13.95
N ASP A 111 18.49 -1.23 14.95
CA ASP A 111 18.10 -1.96 16.17
C ASP A 111 16.73 -2.67 16.08
N VAL A 112 15.89 -2.34 15.09
CA VAL A 112 14.60 -3.04 14.83
C VAL A 112 14.73 -4.19 13.84
N LEU A 113 15.92 -4.39 13.31
CA LEU A 113 16.27 -5.57 12.53
C LEU A 113 17.26 -6.37 13.37
N PRO A 114 17.03 -7.67 13.61
CA PRO A 114 18.03 -8.50 14.27
C PRO A 114 19.32 -8.39 13.45
N THR A 115 20.37 -7.79 14.02
CA THR A 115 21.69 -7.68 13.37
C THR A 115 22.36 -9.05 13.46
N LEU A 116 21.87 -10.01 12.67
CA LEU A 116 22.57 -11.27 12.44
C LEU A 116 23.37 -11.16 11.14
N GLY A 117 24.59 -11.69 11.18
CA GLY A 117 25.73 -11.26 10.39
C GLY A 117 25.58 -11.33 8.86
N ASP A 118 26.13 -10.30 8.21
CA ASP A 118 26.77 -10.18 6.89
C ASP A 118 26.28 -10.94 5.65
N SER A 119 25.21 -11.73 5.71
CA SER A 119 24.68 -12.47 4.55
C SER A 119 23.17 -12.71 4.58
N ASP A 120 22.47 -12.12 5.54
CA ASP A 120 21.05 -12.39 5.73
C ASP A 120 20.17 -11.64 4.71
N TYR A 121 19.53 -12.46 3.89
CA TYR A 121 18.50 -12.12 2.93
C TYR A 121 17.43 -11.20 3.54
N LYS A 122 17.33 -9.96 3.04
CA LYS A 122 16.31 -9.00 3.45
C LYS A 122 15.11 -9.07 2.48
N PRO A 123 14.01 -9.76 2.82
CA PRO A 123 12.87 -9.86 1.92
C PRO A 123 12.29 -8.46 1.68
N PHE A 124 12.15 -8.09 0.41
CA PHE A 124 11.63 -6.80 0.01
C PHE A 124 10.12 -6.73 0.24
N VAL A 125 9.72 -6.16 1.38
CA VAL A 125 8.32 -5.82 1.65
C VAL A 125 8.05 -4.42 1.11
N ARG A 126 7.31 -4.33 0.00
CA ARG A 126 6.95 -3.06 -0.67
C ARG A 126 6.11 -2.16 0.22
N LYS A 127 6.37 -0.82 0.23
CA LYS A 127 5.54 0.18 0.95
C LYS A 127 4.09 0.15 0.51
N LEU A 128 3.83 0.01 -0.79
CA LEU A 128 2.49 0.00 -1.35
C LEU A 128 2.10 -1.40 -1.89
N PRO A 129 1.02 -2.03 -1.39
CA PRO A 129 0.51 -3.25 -2.00
C PRO A 129 -0.06 -2.94 -3.39
N GLU A 130 0.08 -3.88 -4.32
CA GLU A 130 -0.29 -3.72 -5.75
C GLU A 130 -1.72 -3.19 -5.92
N PHE A 131 -2.65 -3.65 -5.09
CA PHE A 131 -4.04 -3.22 -5.16
C PHE A 131 -4.22 -1.73 -4.87
N LEU A 132 -3.56 -1.19 -3.83
CA LEU A 132 -3.59 0.24 -3.52
C LEU A 132 -2.85 1.05 -4.57
N PHE A 133 -1.75 0.51 -5.12
CA PHE A 133 -1.04 1.12 -6.23
C PHE A 133 -1.98 1.30 -7.43
N TRP A 134 -2.67 0.23 -7.83
CA TRP A 134 -3.64 0.25 -8.91
C TRP A 134 -4.77 1.27 -8.67
N GLN A 135 -5.30 1.33 -7.45
CA GLN A 135 -6.37 2.25 -7.10
C GLN A 135 -5.92 3.72 -7.17
N ARG A 136 -4.70 4.03 -6.75
CA ARG A 136 -4.10 5.37 -6.86
C ARG A 136 -3.92 5.80 -8.31
N ILE A 137 -3.28 4.96 -9.14
CA ILE A 137 -3.04 5.30 -10.56
C ILE A 137 -4.36 5.41 -11.35
N THR A 138 -5.33 4.53 -11.05
CA THR A 138 -6.64 4.54 -11.71
C THR A 138 -7.46 5.75 -11.28
N GLY A 139 -7.44 6.10 -10.01
CA GLY A 139 -8.08 7.33 -9.49
C GLY A 139 -7.49 8.60 -10.11
N ALA A 140 -6.17 8.68 -10.24
CA ALA A 140 -5.50 9.81 -10.90
C ALA A 140 -5.86 9.89 -12.39
N ALA A 141 -5.90 8.76 -13.10
CA ALA A 141 -6.26 8.72 -14.51
C ALA A 141 -7.74 9.10 -14.74
N LEU A 142 -8.66 8.63 -13.87
CA LEU A 142 -10.07 9.03 -13.89
C LEU A 142 -10.25 10.52 -13.61
N LEU A 143 -9.55 11.04 -12.59
CA LEU A 143 -9.60 12.46 -12.26
C LEU A 143 -9.05 13.33 -13.40
N ALA A 144 -7.94 12.92 -14.02
CA ALA A 144 -7.39 13.59 -15.20
C ALA A 144 -8.38 13.59 -16.37
N HIS A 145 -9.06 12.46 -16.60
CA HIS A 145 -10.08 12.34 -17.62
C HIS A 145 -11.27 13.27 -17.33
N PHE A 146 -11.71 13.35 -16.07
CA PHE A 146 -12.78 14.25 -15.65
C PHE A 146 -12.39 15.73 -15.78
N CYS A 147 -11.21 16.11 -15.32
CA CYS A 147 -10.71 17.48 -15.44
C CYS A 147 -10.55 17.90 -16.92
N SER A 148 -10.27 16.96 -17.82
CA SER A 148 -10.17 17.23 -19.27
C SER A 148 -11.49 17.59 -19.97
N PHE A 149 -12.62 17.60 -19.26
CA PHE A 149 -13.88 18.18 -19.77
C PHE A 149 -13.94 19.70 -19.62
N PHE A 150 -13.18 20.27 -18.68
CA PHE A 150 -13.20 21.70 -18.40
C PHE A 150 -12.01 22.40 -19.05
N LYS A 151 -12.30 23.43 -19.87
CA LYS A 151 -11.28 24.23 -20.56
C LYS A 151 -10.41 25.08 -19.62
N VAL A 152 -10.86 25.30 -18.37
CA VAL A 152 -10.14 26.10 -17.37
C VAL A 152 -8.78 25.50 -17.01
N PHE A 153 -8.63 24.18 -17.11
CA PHE A 153 -7.41 23.46 -16.73
C PHE A 153 -6.38 23.33 -17.88
N ASP A 154 -6.54 24.07 -18.97
CA ASP A 154 -5.62 24.09 -20.11
C ASP A 154 -4.93 25.46 -20.26
N PRO A 155 -3.97 25.80 -19.37
CA PRO A 155 -3.16 26.99 -19.56
C PRO A 155 -2.27 26.82 -20.80
N PRO A 156 -1.98 27.90 -21.56
CA PRO A 156 -1.18 27.85 -22.79
C PRO A 156 0.30 27.58 -22.46
N VAL A 157 0.63 26.31 -22.23
CA VAL A 157 1.99 25.83 -21.96
C VAL A 157 2.52 25.06 -23.16
N TYR A 158 3.82 25.21 -23.42
CA TYR A 158 4.51 24.42 -24.43
C TYR A 158 4.56 22.94 -23.99
N GLY A 159 3.75 22.07 -24.59
CA GLY A 159 3.68 20.65 -24.19
C GLY A 159 5.01 19.90 -24.32
N LYS A 160 5.83 20.23 -25.33
CA LYS A 160 7.13 19.57 -25.59
C LYS A 160 8.14 19.78 -24.46
N ILE A 161 8.25 21.00 -23.92
CA ILE A 161 9.16 21.27 -22.80
C ILE A 161 8.67 20.60 -21.52
N LEU A 162 7.35 20.50 -21.33
CA LEU A 162 6.75 19.82 -20.18
C LEU A 162 7.07 18.31 -20.20
N LEU A 163 7.00 17.69 -21.38
CA LEU A 163 7.42 16.30 -21.57
C LEU A 163 8.91 16.10 -21.27
N LEU A 164 9.77 17.02 -21.72
CA LEU A 164 11.21 16.95 -21.42
C LEU A 164 11.45 17.03 -19.91
N TYR A 165 10.79 17.97 -19.22
CA TYR A 165 10.85 18.07 -17.76
C TYR A 165 10.40 16.79 -17.07
N PHE A 166 9.30 16.21 -17.54
CA PHE A 166 8.78 14.96 -17.01
C PHE A 166 9.79 13.81 -17.14
N ILE A 167 10.43 13.67 -18.30
CA ILE A 167 11.45 12.62 -18.53
C ILE A 167 12.65 12.82 -17.59
N VAL A 168 13.13 14.06 -17.43
CA VAL A 168 14.25 14.37 -16.52
C VAL A 168 13.89 14.02 -15.08
N VAL A 169 12.73 14.48 -14.60
CA VAL A 169 12.24 14.17 -13.24
C VAL A 169 12.06 12.66 -13.05
N PHE A 170 11.53 11.96 -14.05
CA PHE A 170 11.39 10.50 -14.02
C PHE A 170 12.75 9.83 -13.85
N VAL A 171 13.71 10.09 -14.73
CA VAL A 171 15.03 9.44 -14.70
C VAL A 171 15.75 9.72 -13.37
N ILE A 172 15.77 10.97 -12.92
CA ILE A 172 16.39 11.34 -11.64
C ILE A 172 15.71 10.59 -10.48
N SER A 173 14.37 10.58 -10.46
CA SER A 173 13.59 9.94 -9.39
C SER A 173 13.85 8.45 -9.28
N PHE A 174 13.91 7.73 -10.42
CA PHE A 174 14.18 6.29 -10.41
C PHE A 174 15.64 5.99 -10.09
N ASN A 175 16.59 6.75 -10.64
CA ASN A 175 18.01 6.53 -10.39
C ASN A 175 18.36 6.62 -8.90
N GLN A 176 17.88 7.66 -8.21
CA GLN A 176 18.12 7.82 -6.78
C GLN A 176 17.57 6.66 -5.96
N ARG A 177 16.38 6.18 -6.32
CA ARG A 177 15.67 5.12 -5.58
C ARG A 177 16.29 3.76 -5.84
N ILE A 178 16.64 3.45 -7.09
CA ILE A 178 17.32 2.21 -7.47
C ILE A 178 18.72 2.17 -6.85
N MET A 179 19.47 3.28 -6.87
CA MET A 179 20.80 3.34 -6.27
C MET A 179 20.77 3.11 -4.76
N HIS A 180 19.81 3.70 -4.04
CA HIS A 180 19.59 3.41 -2.62
C HIS A 180 19.24 1.94 -2.39
N MET A 181 18.42 1.34 -3.26
CA MET A 181 18.08 -0.07 -3.15
C MET A 181 19.29 -0.98 -3.32
N ILE A 182 20.14 -0.71 -4.31
CA ILE A 182 21.35 -1.48 -4.61
C ILE A 182 22.38 -1.32 -3.48
N ARG A 183 22.60 -0.08 -2.98
CA ARG A 183 23.54 0.19 -1.89
C ARG A 183 23.19 -0.53 -0.59
N ASN A 184 21.90 -0.71 -0.34
CA ASN A 184 21.38 -1.37 0.86
C ASN A 184 20.99 -2.83 0.62
N ASN A 185 21.46 -3.44 -0.48
CA ASN A 185 21.28 -4.86 -0.80
C ASN A 185 19.82 -5.35 -0.74
N TYR A 186 18.85 -4.52 -1.18
CA TYR A 186 17.47 -4.96 -1.27
C TYR A 186 17.28 -5.86 -2.50
N VAL A 187 16.71 -7.05 -2.30
CA VAL A 187 16.43 -8.00 -3.39
C VAL A 187 15.00 -7.78 -3.90
N PRO A 188 14.78 -7.18 -5.08
CA PRO A 188 13.43 -6.81 -5.56
C PRO A 188 12.54 -8.01 -5.88
N PHE A 189 13.16 -9.18 -6.13
CA PHE A 189 12.50 -10.42 -6.45
C PHE A 189 13.15 -11.56 -5.65
N THR A 190 12.33 -12.47 -5.11
CA THR A 190 12.78 -13.64 -4.34
C THR A 190 13.41 -14.73 -5.21
N LEU A 191 14.18 -14.36 -6.24
CA LEU A 191 14.87 -15.26 -7.17
C LEU A 191 16.16 -15.76 -6.50
N GLY A 192 16.04 -16.79 -5.66
CA GLY A 192 17.21 -17.39 -5.01
C GLY A 192 16.94 -17.86 -3.60
N LYS A 193 15.91 -18.68 -3.37
CA LYS A 193 15.82 -19.47 -2.14
C LYS A 193 16.89 -20.55 -2.20
N ASN A 194 18.03 -20.33 -1.55
CA ASN A 194 18.87 -21.45 -1.12
C ASN A 194 18.04 -22.22 -0.09
N LYS A 195 17.45 -23.34 -0.52
CA LYS A 195 16.80 -24.29 0.37
C LYS A 195 17.83 -24.62 1.44
N ALA A 196 17.47 -24.33 2.69
CA ALA A 196 18.25 -24.66 3.86
C ALA A 196 18.90 -26.03 3.66
N LYS A 197 20.23 -26.08 3.79
CA LYS A 197 20.98 -27.32 3.86
C LYS A 197 20.39 -28.08 5.04
N LYS A 198 19.51 -29.02 4.75
CA LYS A 198 19.01 -30.00 5.71
C LYS A 198 20.23 -30.85 6.06
N ASN A 199 20.97 -30.43 7.07
CA ASN A 199 22.00 -31.27 7.66
C ASN A 199 21.25 -32.47 8.27
N ASN A 200 21.22 -33.55 7.51
CA ASN A 200 20.85 -34.85 8.02
C ASN A 200 22.01 -35.32 8.91
N GLU A 201 21.63 -35.79 10.10
CA GLU A 201 22.30 -36.78 10.96
C GLU A 201 23.69 -36.43 11.53
#